data_AF-A0A9X8UNU1-F1
#
_entry.id   AF-A0A9X8UNU1-F1
#
_cell.length_a   1.000
_cell.length_b   1.000
_cell.length_c   1.000
_cell.angle_alpha   90.00
_cell.angle_beta   90.00
_cell.angle_gamma   90.00
#
_symmetry.space_group_name_H-M   'P 1'
#
loop_
_entity.id
_entity.type
_entity.pdbx_description
1 polymer ?
#
loop_
_entity_poly.entity_id
_entity_poly.type
_entity_poly.pdbx_seq_one_letter_code
_entity_poly.pdbx_strand_id
1 'polypeptide(L)'
;MPGERRGRERDVMISRKQLEPTLGRHGFSYVEEPGFQSFHRVHRDGDDQYVRFFTWSNKAHAEKAGIPRAYLVVVLREGRFRLPLVQWPSSEQARVPFGEVLDELERVFLGPLEMDAASRSQVFAGLEDRYVL
;
A
#
# COMPACT_ATOMS: atom_id res chain seq x y z
N MET A 1 -30.16 8.87 -31.71
CA MET A 1 -29.21 9.42 -30.72
C MET A 1 -29.26 8.55 -29.47
N PRO A 2 -28.53 7.43 -29.38
CA PRO A 2 -28.50 6.63 -28.16
C PRO A 2 -27.52 7.25 -27.17
N GLY A 3 -28.03 7.60 -25.99
CA GLY A 3 -27.26 8.18 -24.89
C GLY A 3 -26.14 7.25 -24.43
N GLU A 4 -24.92 7.78 -24.43
CA GLU A 4 -23.76 7.19 -23.79
C GLU A 4 -24.07 6.95 -22.31
N ARG A 5 -24.29 5.68 -21.97
CA ARG A 5 -24.19 5.21 -20.59
C ARG A 5 -22.74 5.46 -20.19
N ARG A 6 -22.48 6.56 -19.49
CA ARG A 6 -21.26 6.74 -18.70
C ARG A 6 -21.16 5.53 -17.79
N GLY A 7 -20.37 4.55 -18.19
CA GLY A 7 -19.87 3.54 -17.28
C GLY A 7 -19.20 4.31 -16.17
N ARG A 8 -19.88 4.44 -15.02
CA ARG A 8 -19.18 4.69 -13.77
C ARG A 8 -18.21 3.52 -13.69
N GLU A 9 -16.96 3.76 -14.05
CA GLU A 9 -15.84 2.99 -13.54
C GLU A 9 -16.11 2.94 -12.04
N ARG A 10 -16.66 1.82 -11.55
CA ARG A 10 -16.82 1.65 -10.12
C ARG A 10 -15.38 1.74 -9.65
N ASP A 11 -15.05 2.78 -8.89
CA ASP A 11 -13.83 2.85 -8.10
C ASP A 11 -13.85 1.58 -7.24
N VAL A 12 -13.31 0.47 -7.77
CA VAL A 12 -13.12 -0.75 -7.01
C VAL A 12 -11.94 -0.42 -6.12
N MET A 13 -12.28 0.24 -5.01
CA MET A 13 -11.44 0.45 -3.87
C MET A 13 -10.88 -0.91 -3.48
N ILE A 14 -9.57 -1.00 -3.27
CA ILE A 14 -8.98 -2.21 -2.70
C ILE A 14 -9.77 -2.52 -1.43
N SER A 15 -10.32 -3.72 -1.38
CA SER A 15 -11.18 -4.13 -0.28
C SER A 15 -10.40 -4.95 0.73
N ARG A 16 -10.84 -4.89 1.99
CA ARG A 16 -10.32 -5.73 3.08
C ARG A 16 -10.20 -7.18 2.65
N LYS A 17 -11.26 -7.74 2.03
CA LYS A 17 -11.32 -9.14 1.58
C LYS A 17 -10.19 -9.53 0.62
N GLN A 18 -9.64 -8.55 -0.10
CA GLN A 18 -8.57 -8.77 -1.05
C GLN A 18 -7.18 -8.70 -0.39
N LEU A 19 -6.99 -7.85 0.63
CA LEU A 19 -5.72 -7.70 1.35
C LEU A 19 -5.54 -8.72 2.48
N GLU A 20 -6.64 -9.07 3.15
CA GLU A 20 -6.66 -9.89 4.37
C GLU A 20 -6.02 -11.28 4.20
N PRO A 21 -6.22 -12.02 3.09
CA PRO A 21 -5.52 -13.30 2.90
C PRO A 21 -4.00 -13.14 2.83
N THR A 22 -3.51 -12.16 2.08
CA THR A 22 -2.07 -11.93 1.92
C THR A 22 -1.45 -11.48 3.23
N LEU A 23 -2.02 -10.45 3.86
CA LEU A 23 -1.52 -9.89 5.11
C LEU A 23 -1.65 -10.88 6.28
N GLY A 24 -2.72 -11.67 6.32
CA GLY A 24 -2.97 -12.69 7.34
C GLY A 24 -1.91 -13.80 7.35
N ARG A 25 -1.37 -14.20 6.19
CA ARG A 25 -0.23 -15.15 6.13
C ARG A 25 1.02 -14.63 6.86
N HIS A 26 1.15 -13.31 6.94
CA HIS A 26 2.22 -12.62 7.65
C HIS A 26 1.81 -12.20 9.05
N GLY A 27 0.72 -12.73 9.62
CA GLY A 27 0.31 -12.45 10.99
C GLY A 27 -0.34 -11.08 11.23
N PHE A 28 -0.64 -10.33 10.17
CA PHE A 28 -1.43 -9.11 10.28
C PHE A 28 -2.91 -9.43 10.45
N SER A 29 -3.56 -8.72 11.37
CA SER A 29 -5.00 -8.79 11.58
C SER A 29 -5.65 -7.46 11.23
N TYR A 30 -6.86 -7.50 10.67
CA TYR A 30 -7.61 -6.28 10.39
C TYR A 30 -7.96 -5.57 11.69
N VAL A 31 -7.75 -4.25 11.71
CA VAL A 31 -8.17 -3.34 12.77
C VAL A 31 -9.08 -2.30 12.17
N GLU A 32 -10.25 -2.13 12.77
CA GLU A 32 -11.16 -1.06 12.38
C GLU A 32 -10.60 0.29 12.85
N GLU A 33 -10.19 1.12 11.89
CA GLU A 33 -9.77 2.50 12.13
C GLU A 33 -10.68 3.45 11.33
N PRO A 34 -11.26 4.49 11.95
CA PRO A 34 -12.11 5.44 11.22
C PRO A 34 -11.36 6.06 10.04
N GLY A 35 -11.92 5.88 8.83
CA GLY A 35 -11.37 6.45 7.60
C GLY A 35 -10.25 5.65 6.92
N PHE A 36 -9.83 4.51 7.49
CA PHE A 36 -8.79 3.66 6.91
C PHE A 36 -9.18 2.17 6.92
N GLN A 37 -8.67 1.43 5.94
CA GLN A 37 -8.54 -0.02 6.09
C GLN A 37 -7.15 -0.28 6.65
N SER A 38 -7.08 -0.71 7.90
CA SER A 38 -5.83 -0.87 8.64
C SER A 38 -5.64 -2.33 9.06
N PHE A 39 -4.40 -2.78 8.99
CA PHE A 39 -3.98 -4.10 9.41
C PHE A 39 -2.79 -3.94 10.34
N HIS A 40 -2.80 -4.66 11.46
CA HIS A 40 -1.80 -4.56 12.52
C HIS A 40 -1.20 -5.92 12.83
N ARG A 41 0.10 -5.94 13.10
CA ARG A 41 0.85 -7.06 13.65
C ARG A 41 1.75 -6.54 14.76
N VAL A 42 1.91 -7.34 15.81
CA VAL A 42 3.05 -7.23 16.73
C VAL A 42 4.11 -8.24 16.27
N HIS A 43 5.29 -7.76 15.90
CA HIS A 43 6.39 -8.62 15.48
C HIS A 43 6.90 -9.47 16.66
N ARG A 44 7.60 -10.57 16.38
CA ARG A 44 8.18 -11.43 17.44
C ARG A 44 9.17 -10.68 18.32
N ASP A 45 9.77 -9.62 17.79
CA ASP A 45 10.73 -8.76 18.49
C ASP A 45 10.03 -7.64 19.30
N GLY A 46 8.70 -7.63 19.35
CA GLY A 46 7.88 -6.66 20.08
C GLY A 46 7.52 -5.40 19.31
N ASP A 47 7.92 -5.27 18.05
CA ASP A 47 7.67 -4.07 17.25
C ASP A 47 6.25 -4.05 16.64
N ASP A 48 5.54 -2.93 16.80
CA ASP A 48 4.26 -2.69 16.16
C ASP A 48 4.42 -2.36 14.66
N GLN A 49 3.65 -3.06 13.82
CA GLN A 49 3.68 -2.91 12.37
C GLN A 49 2.28 -2.68 11.82
N TYR A 50 2.13 -1.74 10.90
CA TYR A 50 0.85 -1.42 10.27
C TYR A 50 0.92 -1.40 8.76
N VAL A 51 -0.13 -1.92 8.11
CA VAL A 51 -0.41 -1.68 6.70
C VAL A 51 -1.76 -0.99 6.60
N ARG A 52 -1.78 0.22 6.02
CA ARG A 52 -2.98 1.06 5.91
C ARG A 52 -3.24 1.42 4.46
N PHE A 53 -4.48 1.41 4.03
CA PHE A 53 -4.86 1.89 2.70
C PHE A 53 -5.14 3.41 2.71
N PHE A 54 -4.49 4.16 1.82
CA PHE A 54 -4.68 5.59 1.67
C PHE A 54 -5.09 5.97 0.24
N THR A 55 -6.10 6.83 0.10
CA THR A 55 -6.50 7.39 -1.20
C THR A 55 -6.80 8.87 -1.06
N TRP A 56 -6.26 9.68 -1.97
CA TRP A 56 -6.57 11.10 -2.05
C TRP A 56 -7.93 11.32 -2.72
N SER A 57 -8.84 12.01 -2.03
CA SER A 57 -10.14 12.41 -2.60
C SER A 57 -9.99 13.44 -3.73
N ASN A 58 -8.94 14.26 -3.70
CA ASN A 58 -8.63 15.25 -4.73
C ASN A 58 -7.33 14.89 -5.48
N LYS A 59 -7.47 14.39 -6.71
CA LYS A 59 -6.35 13.97 -7.57
C LYS A 59 -5.38 15.12 -7.90
N ALA A 60 -5.88 16.34 -8.06
CA ALA A 60 -5.06 17.51 -8.38
C ALA A 60 -4.08 17.86 -7.24
N HIS A 61 -4.44 17.52 -6.00
CA HIS A 61 -3.54 17.72 -4.86
C HIS A 61 -2.37 16.75 -4.90
N ALA A 62 -2.63 15.47 -5.16
CA ALA A 62 -1.60 14.45 -5.29
C ALA A 62 -0.63 14.77 -6.45
N GLU A 63 -1.16 15.21 -7.59
CA GLU A 63 -0.37 15.65 -8.73
C GLU A 63 0.53 16.85 -8.41
N LYS A 64 -0.03 17.90 -7.79
CA LYS A 64 0.75 19.08 -7.36
C LYS A 64 1.85 18.73 -6.36
N ALA A 65 1.57 17.79 -5.47
CA ALA A 65 2.55 17.30 -4.49
C ALA A 65 3.55 16.29 -5.07
N GLY A 66 3.38 15.86 -6.32
CA GLY A 66 4.26 14.88 -6.96
C GLY A 66 4.13 13.46 -6.39
N ILE A 67 3.01 13.13 -5.75
CA ILE A 67 2.80 11.85 -5.05
C ILE A 67 1.73 10.99 -5.76
N PRO A 68 1.72 9.66 -5.52
CA PRO A 68 0.66 8.81 -6.04
C PRO A 68 -0.69 9.17 -5.42
N ARG A 69 -1.75 9.18 -6.23
CA ARG A 69 -3.13 9.48 -5.81
C ARG A 69 -3.75 8.38 -4.94
N ALA A 70 -3.22 7.16 -5.00
CA ALA A 70 -3.63 6.03 -4.18
C ALA A 70 -2.41 5.16 -3.87
N TYR A 71 -2.23 4.79 -2.61
CA TYR A 71 -1.11 3.97 -2.14
C TYR A 71 -1.46 3.25 -0.83
N LEU A 72 -0.77 2.14 -0.55
CA LEU A 72 -0.71 1.60 0.80
C LEU A 72 0.37 2.35 1.58
N VAL A 73 0.11 2.64 2.86
CA VAL A 73 1.08 3.11 3.84
C VAL A 73 1.53 1.91 4.64
N VAL A 74 2.83 1.63 4.64
CA VAL A 74 3.45 0.57 5.43
C VAL A 74 4.25 1.25 6.54
N VAL A 75 3.89 1.01 7.78
CA VAL A 75 4.55 1.57 8.96
C VAL A 75 5.28 0.44 9.67
N LEU A 76 6.61 0.53 9.66
CA LEU A 76 7.51 -0.42 10.28
C LEU A 76 8.40 0.32 11.28
N ARG A 77 9.20 -0.42 12.04
CA ARG A 77 10.22 0.18 12.92
C ARG A 77 11.23 1.01 12.12
N GLU A 78 11.58 0.55 10.93
CA GLU A 78 12.57 1.15 10.05
C GLU A 78 12.06 2.45 9.40
N GLY A 79 10.75 2.68 9.39
CA GLY A 79 10.19 3.91 8.86
C GLY A 79 8.75 3.79 8.36
N ARG A 80 8.35 4.81 7.61
CA ARG A 80 7.06 4.85 6.90
C ARG A 80 7.32 4.81 5.41
N PHE A 81 6.60 3.93 4.75
CA PHE A 81 6.75 3.66 3.34
C PHE A 81 5.40 3.73 2.64
N ARG A 82 5.44 3.95 1.33
CA ARG A 82 4.29 3.89 0.44
C ARG A 82 4.46 2.79 -0.60
N LEU A 83 3.37 2.12 -0.95
CA LEU A 83 3.29 1.29 -2.14
C LEU A 83 2.23 1.87 -3.08
N PRO A 84 2.62 2.50 -4.20
CA PRO A 84 1.68 3.06 -5.16
C PRO A 84 0.72 2.00 -5.72
N LEU A 85 -0.56 2.33 -5.76
CA LEU A 85 -1.62 1.51 -6.38
C LEU A 85 -1.92 1.92 -7.83
N VAL A 86 -1.09 2.83 -8.32
CA VAL A 86 -1.13 3.44 -9.62
C VAL A 86 0.29 3.47 -10.17
N GLN A 87 0.41 3.46 -11.48
CA GLN A 87 1.69 3.65 -12.16
C GLN A 87 2.26 4.99 -11.69
N TRP A 88 3.38 4.94 -10.98
CA TRP A 88 4.01 6.12 -10.44
C TRP A 88 5.51 5.85 -10.24
N PRO A 89 6.42 6.75 -10.63
CA PRO A 89 6.15 8.09 -11.17
C PRO A 89 5.62 8.07 -12.62
N SER A 90 4.42 8.61 -12.84
CA SER A 90 3.77 8.80 -14.14
C SER A 90 2.67 9.85 -13.97
N SER A 91 2.46 10.70 -14.97
CA SER A 91 1.39 11.69 -14.98
C SER A 91 0.01 11.06 -15.16
N GLU A 92 -0.08 9.95 -15.88
CA GLU A 92 -1.36 9.27 -16.14
C GLU A 92 -1.90 8.59 -14.88
N GLN A 93 -1.00 8.13 -14.00
CA GLN A 93 -1.31 7.37 -12.78
C GLN A 93 -2.38 6.29 -13.01
N ALA A 94 -2.28 5.56 -14.12
CA ALA A 94 -3.17 4.43 -14.42
C ALA A 94 -3.13 3.40 -13.28
N ARG A 95 -4.25 2.73 -12.99
CA ARG A 95 -4.28 1.75 -11.90
C ARG A 95 -3.33 0.58 -12.20
N VAL A 96 -2.61 0.14 -11.19
CA VAL A 96 -1.85 -1.11 -11.25
C VAL A 96 -2.82 -2.27 -10.98
N PRO A 97 -2.77 -3.37 -11.77
CA PRO A 97 -3.55 -4.57 -11.47
C PRO A 97 -3.30 -5.06 -10.04
N PHE A 98 -4.37 -5.43 -9.34
CA PHE A 98 -4.26 -5.75 -7.91
C PHE A 98 -3.35 -6.94 -7.61
N GLY A 99 -3.28 -7.93 -8.49
CA GLY A 99 -2.31 -9.03 -8.37
C GLY A 99 -0.87 -8.54 -8.32
N GLU A 100 -0.51 -7.60 -9.22
CA GLU A 100 0.83 -7.00 -9.25
C GLU A 100 1.12 -6.18 -7.99
N VAL A 101 0.11 -5.47 -7.44
CA VAL A 101 0.24 -4.77 -6.16
C VAL A 101 0.55 -5.75 -5.03
N LEU A 102 -0.14 -6.90 -4.98
CA LEU A 102 0.11 -7.91 -3.95
C LEU A 102 1.50 -8.53 -4.10
N ASP A 103 1.91 -8.84 -5.32
CA ASP A 103 3.24 -9.39 -5.59
C ASP A 103 4.33 -8.38 -5.22
N GLU A 104 4.13 -7.09 -5.49
CA GLU A 104 5.04 -6.03 -5.09
C GLU A 104 5.06 -5.82 -3.57
N LEU A 105 3.89 -5.84 -2.92
CA LEU A 105 3.76 -5.75 -1.46
C LEU A 105 4.51 -6.90 -0.77
N GLU A 106 4.31 -8.12 -1.26
CA GLU A 106 4.97 -9.32 -0.75
C GLU A 106 6.49 -9.22 -0.92
N ARG A 107 6.95 -8.89 -2.13
CA ARG A 107 8.38 -8.84 -2.46
C ARG A 107 9.12 -7.71 -1.72
N VAL A 108 8.53 -6.52 -1.65
CA VAL A 108 9.22 -5.32 -1.17
C VAL A 108 9.09 -5.16 0.34
N PHE A 109 7.95 -5.53 0.93
CA PHE A 109 7.68 -5.26 2.33
C PHE A 109 7.55 -6.54 3.15
N LEU A 110 6.61 -7.43 2.81
CA LEU A 110 6.25 -8.54 3.70
C LEU A 110 7.33 -9.62 3.78
N GLY A 111 7.92 -10.02 2.66
CA GLY A 111 9.02 -10.99 2.62
C GLY A 111 10.22 -10.57 3.47
N PRO A 112 10.72 -9.32 3.35
CA PRO A 112 11.77 -8.79 4.22
C PRO A 112 11.44 -8.78 5.71
N LEU A 113 10.17 -8.80 6.13
CA LEU A 113 9.82 -8.85 7.57
C LEU A 113 10.25 -10.16 8.23
N GLU A 114 10.35 -11.23 7.45
CA GLU A 114 10.72 -12.55 7.94
C GLU A 114 12.25 -12.74 8.03
N MET A 115 13.02 -11.72 7.67
CA MET A 115 14.48 -11.66 7.85
C MET A 115 14.86 -11.23 9.27
N ASP A 116 16.13 -11.42 9.64
CA ASP A 116 16.67 -10.84 10.86
C ASP A 116 16.69 -9.29 10.79
N ALA A 117 16.72 -8.65 11.96
CA ALA A 117 16.60 -7.19 12.07
C ALA A 117 17.69 -6.41 11.33
N ALA A 118 18.92 -6.92 11.24
CA ALA A 118 20.02 -6.23 10.57
C ALA A 118 19.83 -6.27 9.05
N SER A 119 19.55 -7.46 8.50
CA SER A 119 19.26 -7.63 7.07
C SER A 119 18.03 -6.82 6.65
N ARG A 120 16.95 -6.86 7.45
CA ARG A 120 15.73 -6.10 7.22
C ARG A 120 15.98 -4.59 7.19
N SER A 121 16.76 -4.08 8.15
CA SER A 121 17.15 -2.66 8.19
C SER A 121 17.91 -2.24 6.94
N GLN A 122 18.82 -3.10 6.45
CA GLN A 122 19.58 -2.82 5.23
C GLN A 122 18.69 -2.77 3.99
N VAL A 123 17.73 -3.71 3.86
CA VAL A 123 16.76 -3.71 2.75
C VAL A 123 15.95 -2.42 2.75
N PHE A 124 15.40 -2.02 3.89
CA PHE A 124 14.55 -0.84 3.97
C PHE A 124 15.30 0.48 3.83
N ALA A 125 16.56 0.54 4.27
CA ALA A 125 17.42 1.70 4.03
C ALA A 125 17.80 1.88 2.54
N GLY A 126 17.79 0.79 1.77
CA GLY A 126 18.12 0.79 0.34
C GLY A 126 16.91 0.94 -0.60
N LEU A 127 15.71 1.18 -0.06
CA LEU A 127 14.52 1.35 -0.90
C LEU A 127 14.62 2.61 -1.76
N GLU A 128 14.16 2.49 -3.00
CA GLU A 128 14.02 3.62 -3.91
C GLU A 128 13.07 4.68 -3.36
N ASP A 129 13.27 5.95 -3.74
CA ASP A 129 12.42 7.09 -3.40
C ASP A 129 10.93 6.85 -3.71
N ARG A 130 10.66 5.92 -4.63
CA ARG A 130 9.31 5.49 -4.95
C ARG A 130 8.54 5.04 -3.69
N TYR A 131 9.23 4.38 -2.77
CA TYR A 131 8.63 3.74 -1.61
C TYR A 131 8.75 4.55 -0.33
N VAL A 132 9.54 5.62 -0.30
CA VAL A 132 9.78 6.41 0.92
C VAL A 132 8.72 7.50 1.07
N LEU A 133 8.16 7.66 2.28
CA LEU A 133 7.22 8.74 2.62
C LEU A 133 7.91 9.94 3.28
#